data_AF-A0A368L041-F1
#
_entry.id   AF-A0A368L041-F1
#
_cell.length_a   1.000
_cell.length_b   1.000
_cell.length_c   1.000
_cell.angle_alpha   90.00
_cell.angle_beta   90.00
_cell.angle_gamma   90.00
#
_symmetry.space_group_name_H-M   'P 1'
#
loop_
_entity.id
_entity.type
_entity.pdbx_description
1 polymer ?
#
loop_
_entity_poly.entity_id
_entity_poly.type
_entity_poly.pdbx_seq_one_letter_code
_entity_poly.pdbx_strand_id
1 'polypeptide(L)'
;MVSPQAKREAVTHLITAHPLGVTRACGLIGISRSLYRYQAKRVSDTALKDRLTELATQMRRYGYRRLHVLLRREGWQLNPKRTYRVYHEAGLMVRKRKPKR
;
A
#
# COMPACT_ATOMS: atom_id res chain seq x y z
N MET A 1 -24.14 0.23 -7.07
CA MET A 1 -23.26 1.42 -7.13
C MET A 1 -21.90 0.99 -7.65
N VAL A 2 -21.33 1.68 -8.65
CA VAL A 2 -20.03 1.33 -9.25
C VAL A 2 -18.90 2.03 -8.49
N SER A 3 -17.78 1.32 -8.25
CA SER A 3 -16.63 1.89 -7.52
C SER A 3 -15.96 3.02 -8.31
N PRO A 4 -15.34 4.01 -7.64
CA PRO A 4 -14.60 5.08 -8.32
C PRO A 4 -13.48 4.56 -9.24
N GLN A 5 -12.87 3.42 -8.88
CA GLN A 5 -11.82 2.78 -9.67
C GLN A 5 -12.38 2.17 -10.97
N ALA A 6 -13.49 1.45 -10.90
CA ALA A 6 -14.15 0.91 -12.08
C ALA A 6 -14.63 2.02 -13.04
N LYS A 7 -15.04 3.18 -12.51
CA LYS A 7 -15.36 4.35 -13.35
C LYS A 7 -14.13 4.91 -14.07
N ARG A 8 -12.94 4.90 -13.44
CA ARG A 8 -11.68 5.31 -14.11
C ARG A 8 -11.32 4.36 -15.23
N GLU A 9 -11.41 3.06 -14.97
CA GLU A 9 -11.14 2.02 -15.97
C GLU A 9 -12.07 2.12 -17.17
N ALA A 10 -13.35 2.42 -16.94
CA ALA A 10 -14.31 2.68 -18.01
C ALA A 10 -13.95 3.92 -18.86
N VAL A 11 -13.48 5.01 -18.23
CA VAL A 11 -12.99 6.19 -18.97
C VAL A 11 -11.75 5.85 -19.80
N THR A 12 -10.80 5.11 -19.23
CA THR A 12 -9.61 4.64 -19.96
C THR A 12 -10.03 3.80 -21.17
N HIS A 13 -10.94 2.85 -20.97
CA HIS A 13 -11.46 1.99 -22.03
C HIS A 13 -12.13 2.80 -23.17
N LEU A 14 -12.93 3.81 -22.84
CA LEU A 14 -13.57 4.68 -23.84
C LEU A 14 -12.58 5.48 -24.68
N ILE A 15 -11.50 5.97 -24.05
CA ILE A 15 -10.45 6.72 -24.75
C ILE A 15 -9.60 5.80 -25.63
N THR A 16 -9.40 4.53 -25.23
CA THR A 16 -8.65 3.55 -26.03
C THR A 16 -9.47 2.97 -27.17
N ALA A 17 -10.78 2.74 -26.96
CA ALA A 17 -11.66 2.12 -27.96
C ALA A 17 -12.20 3.11 -29.01
N HIS A 18 -12.17 4.41 -28.72
CA HIS A 18 -12.74 5.46 -29.57
C HIS A 18 -11.84 6.70 -29.60
N PRO A 19 -11.89 7.53 -30.66
CA PRO A 19 -11.17 8.80 -30.74
C PRO A 19 -11.84 9.88 -29.87
N LEU A 20 -11.97 9.62 -28.57
CA LEU A 20 -12.60 10.50 -27.59
C LEU A 20 -11.55 11.17 -26.71
N GLY A 21 -11.66 12.49 -26.56
CA GLY A 21 -10.87 13.22 -25.56
C GLY A 21 -11.33 12.91 -24.12
N VAL A 22 -10.40 13.02 -23.17
CA VAL A 22 -10.63 12.76 -21.72
C VAL A 22 -11.86 13.49 -21.18
N THR A 23 -12.09 14.73 -21.60
CA THR A 23 -13.26 15.53 -21.17
C THR A 23 -14.58 14.86 -21.56
N ARG A 24 -14.68 14.38 -22.80
CA ARG A 24 -15.91 13.76 -23.33
C ARG A 24 -16.14 12.40 -22.69
N ALA A 25 -15.09 11.59 -22.54
CA ALA A 25 -15.16 10.29 -21.87
C ALA A 25 -15.56 10.41 -20.38
N CYS A 26 -14.98 11.38 -19.65
CA CYS A 26 -15.36 11.66 -18.25
C CYS A 26 -16.83 12.11 -18.11
N GLY A 27 -17.31 12.93 -19.07
CA GLY A 27 -18.70 13.36 -19.12
C GLY A 27 -19.67 12.20 -19.31
N LEU A 28 -19.37 11.28 -20.22
CA LEU A 28 -20.20 10.08 -20.49
C LEU A 28 -20.30 9.14 -19.28
N ILE A 29 -19.21 8.97 -18.53
CA ILE A 29 -19.18 8.11 -17.32
C ILE A 29 -19.70 8.85 -16.06
N GLY A 30 -19.83 10.17 -16.11
CA GLY A 30 -20.28 10.99 -14.99
C GLY A 30 -19.25 11.08 -13.86
N ILE A 31 -17.96 11.23 -14.20
CA ILE A 31 -16.90 11.51 -13.22
C ILE A 31 -16.16 12.82 -13.53
N SER A 32 -15.60 13.45 -12.50
CA SER A 32 -14.77 14.63 -12.69
C SER A 32 -13.41 14.26 -13.30
N ARG A 33 -12.85 15.17 -14.10
CA ARG A 33 -11.48 15.03 -14.65
C ARG A 33 -10.43 14.91 -13.55
N SER A 34 -10.63 15.58 -12.41
CA SER A 34 -9.76 15.48 -11.24
C SER A 34 -9.76 14.08 -10.66
N LEU A 35 -10.92 13.42 -10.59
CA LEU A 35 -11.02 12.04 -10.14
C LEU A 35 -10.29 11.11 -11.11
N TYR A 36 -10.45 11.28 -12.42
CA TYR A 36 -9.73 10.50 -13.44
C TYR A 36 -8.20 10.68 -13.35
N ARG A 37 -7.73 11.93 -13.23
CA ARG A 37 -6.30 12.25 -13.17
C ARG A 37 -5.63 11.91 -11.84
N TYR A 38 -6.40 11.72 -10.77
CA TYR A 38 -5.84 11.43 -9.46
C TYR A 38 -5.10 10.09 -9.47
N GLN A 39 -3.80 10.16 -9.24
CA GLN A 39 -2.94 9.00 -8.98
C GLN A 39 -2.54 9.00 -7.51
N ALA A 40 -2.75 7.88 -6.83
CA ALA A 40 -2.33 7.73 -5.45
C ALA A 40 -0.80 7.69 -5.38
N LYS A 41 -0.18 8.78 -4.92
CA LYS A 41 1.27 8.82 -4.68
C LYS A 41 1.59 8.09 -3.38
N ARG A 42 1.92 6.79 -3.46
CA ARG A 42 2.49 6.04 -2.34
C ARG A 42 4.01 6.09 -2.44
N VAL A 43 4.68 6.53 -1.38
CA VAL A 43 6.14 6.35 -1.25
C VAL A 43 6.40 4.85 -1.23
N SER A 44 7.39 4.39 -2.00
CA SER A 44 7.75 2.97 -2.03
C SER A 44 8.08 2.49 -0.62
N ASP A 45 7.46 1.40 -0.20
CA ASP A 45 7.72 0.77 1.09
C ASP A 45 8.89 -0.24 1.00
N THR A 46 9.61 -0.28 -0.14
CA THR A 46 10.68 -1.25 -0.43
C THR A 46 11.81 -1.17 0.58
N ALA A 47 12.42 0.00 0.76
CA ALA A 47 13.52 0.19 1.71
C ALA A 47 13.11 -0.15 3.16
N LEU A 48 11.87 0.18 3.54
CA LEU A 48 11.34 -0.16 4.86
C LEU A 48 11.14 -1.69 5.00
N LYS A 49 10.66 -2.35 3.95
CA LYS A 49 10.45 -3.80 3.94
C LYS A 49 11.77 -4.55 4.05
N ASP A 50 12.79 -4.13 3.32
CA ASP A 50 14.12 -4.76 3.34
C ASP A 50 14.73 -4.64 4.73
N ARG A 51 14.72 -3.42 5.30
CA ARG A 51 15.26 -3.20 6.66
C ARG A 51 14.48 -3.96 7.74
N LEU A 52 13.15 -4.01 7.63
CA LEU A 52 12.33 -4.81 8.54
C LEU A 52 12.66 -6.30 8.46
N THR A 53 12.93 -6.79 7.25
CA THR A 53 13.28 -8.20 7.01
C THR A 53 14.63 -8.53 7.65
N GLU A 54 15.64 -7.67 7.47
CA GLU A 54 16.94 -7.80 8.14
C GLU A 54 16.83 -7.82 9.68
N LEU A 55 16.06 -6.90 10.25
CA LEU A 55 15.88 -6.87 11.71
C LEU A 55 15.09 -8.10 12.21
N ALA A 56 14.14 -8.59 11.41
CA ALA A 56 13.35 -9.77 11.75
C ALA A 56 14.16 -11.07 11.64
N THR A 57 15.11 -11.17 10.71
CA THR A 57 16.01 -12.34 10.61
C THR A 57 16.98 -12.39 11.77
N GLN A 58 17.56 -11.25 12.16
CA GLN A 58 18.43 -11.15 13.34
C GLN A 58 17.67 -11.41 14.65
N MET A 59 16.44 -10.91 14.76
CA MET A 59 15.64 -10.97 16.00
C MET A 59 14.28 -11.65 15.79
N ARG A 60 14.32 -12.96 15.48
CA ARG A 60 13.14 -13.79 15.12
C ARG A 60 11.96 -13.79 16.10
N ARG A 61 12.17 -13.43 17.37
CA ARG A 61 11.11 -13.37 18.40
C ARG A 61 10.45 -11.99 18.51
N TYR A 62 11.00 -10.97 17.85
CA TYR A 62 10.51 -9.61 17.97
C TYR A 62 9.28 -9.42 17.07
N GLY A 63 8.19 -8.96 17.69
CA GLY A 63 7.02 -8.49 16.95
C GLY A 63 7.23 -7.06 16.43
N TYR A 64 6.31 -6.61 15.58
CA TYR A 64 6.37 -5.31 14.91
C TYR A 64 6.58 -4.12 15.87
N ARG A 65 6.06 -4.18 17.11
CA ARG A 65 6.24 -3.10 18.11
C ARG A 65 7.70 -2.92 18.52
N ARG A 66 8.44 -4.01 18.74
CA ARG A 66 9.87 -3.93 19.08
C ARG A 66 10.70 -3.50 17.87
N LEU A 67 10.39 -4.03 16.69
CA LEU A 67 11.04 -3.62 15.45
C LEU A 67 10.82 -2.13 15.14
N HIS A 68 9.61 -1.60 15.42
CA HIS A 68 9.30 -0.18 15.26
C HIS A 68 10.20 0.72 16.12
N VAL A 69 10.46 0.33 17.36
CA VAL A 69 11.36 1.08 18.25
C VAL A 69 12.80 1.08 17.73
N LEU A 70 13.27 -0.04 17.17
CA LEU A 70 14.61 -0.12 16.58
C LEU A 70 14.71 0.79 15.34
N LEU A 71 13.73 0.74 14.46
CA LEU A 71 13.66 1.65 13.30
C LEU A 71 13.63 3.12 13.72
N ARG A 72 12.89 3.46 14.79
CA ARG A 72 12.89 4.82 15.34
C ARG A 72 14.26 5.25 15.86
N ARG A 73 15.01 4.35 16.49
CA ARG A 73 16.40 4.61 16.95
C ARG A 73 17.37 4.80 15.79
N GLU A 74 17.14 4.10 14.68
CA GLU A 74 17.87 4.27 13.42
C GLU A 74 17.48 5.55 12.66
N GLY A 75 16.57 6.38 13.20
CA GLY A 75 16.18 7.67 12.62
C GLY A 75 14.95 7.62 11.71
N TRP A 76 14.29 6.46 11.57
CA TRP A 76 13.10 6.35 10.72
C TRP A 76 11.88 7.03 11.35
N GLN A 77 11.38 8.09 10.71
CA GLN A 77 10.17 8.80 11.14
C GLN A 77 8.90 8.15 10.57
N LEU A 78 8.55 6.98 11.08
CA LEU A 78 7.41 6.20 10.58
C LEU A 78 6.25 6.17 11.60
N ASN A 79 5.03 6.06 11.10
CA ASN A 79 3.87 5.74 11.94
C ASN A 79 3.90 4.23 12.29
N PRO A 80 3.64 3.83 13.55
CA PRO A 80 3.49 2.42 13.92
C PRO A 80 2.53 1.63 13.02
N LYS A 81 1.47 2.26 12.51
CA LYS A 81 0.53 1.66 11.56
C LYS A 81 1.19 1.29 10.23
N ARG A 82 2.11 2.13 9.73
CA ARG A 82 2.86 1.86 8.49
C ARG A 82 3.82 0.69 8.71
N THR A 83 4.54 0.68 9.83
CA THR A 83 5.41 -0.46 10.19
C THR A 83 4.61 -1.76 10.31
N TYR A 84 3.45 -1.75 10.96
CA TYR A 84 2.59 -2.92 11.06
C TYR A 84 2.11 -3.42 9.69
N ARG A 85 1.65 -2.53 8.81
CA ARG A 85 1.21 -2.89 7.45
C ARG A 85 2.33 -3.58 6.68
N VAL A 86 3.51 -2.96 6.60
CA VAL A 86 4.65 -3.50 5.86
C VAL A 86 5.13 -4.82 6.48
N TYR A 87 5.15 -4.92 7.81
CA TYR A 87 5.48 -6.16 8.52
C TYR A 87 4.51 -7.30 8.19
N HIS A 88 3.21 -7.01 8.10
CA HIS A 88 2.19 -7.98 7.74
C HIS A 88 2.29 -8.39 6.26
N GLU A 89 2.44 -7.43 5.35
CA GLU A 89 2.65 -7.66 3.91
C GLU A 89 3.95 -8.42 3.61
N ALA A 90 4.97 -8.30 4.47
CA ALA A 90 6.22 -9.04 4.39
C ALA A 90 6.15 -10.46 4.99
N GLY A 91 5.00 -10.85 5.58
CA GLY A 91 4.84 -12.19 6.16
C GLY A 91 5.67 -12.45 7.42
N LEU A 92 6.16 -11.39 8.07
CA LEU A 92 7.09 -11.49 9.21
C LEU A 92 6.41 -11.85 10.54
N MET A 93 5.11 -12.16 10.54
CA MET A 93 4.36 -12.46 11.74
C MET A 93 4.95 -13.61 12.54
N VAL A 94 5.35 -13.32 13.77
CA VAL A 94 5.83 -14.32 14.73
C VAL A 94 4.70 -15.32 15.00
N ARG A 95 4.90 -16.60 14.62
CA ARG A 95 3.95 -17.67 14.95
C ARG A 95 3.88 -17.87 16.46
N LYS A 96 2.66 -17.88 17.01
CA LYS A 96 2.43 -18.30 18.40
C LYS A 96 2.77 -19.79 18.52
N ARG A 97 3.61 -20.14 19.50
CA ARG A 97 3.92 -21.55 19.81
C ARG A 97 2.65 -22.20 20.36
N LYS A 98 2.25 -23.36 19.81
CA LYS A 98 1.18 -24.16 20.40
C LYS A 98 1.64 -24.62 21.80
N PRO A 99 0.82 -24.46 22.85
CA PRO A 99 1.13 -25.07 24.14
C PRO A 99 1.24 -26.59 23.97
N LYS A 100 2.25 -27.21 24.58
CA LYS A 100 2.35 -28.68 24.64
C LYS A 100 1.19 -29.18 25.51
N ARG A 101 0.43 -30.16 25.00
CA ARG A 101 -0.50 -30.96 25.79
C ARG A 101 0.29 -31.96 26.63
#